data_AF-A0A535UG78-F1
#
_entry.id   AF-A0A535UG78-F1
#
_cell.length_a   1.000
_cell.length_b   1.000
_cell.length_c   1.000
_cell.angle_alpha   90.00
_cell.angle_beta   90.00
_cell.angle_gamma   90.00
#
_symmetry.space_group_name_H-M   'P 1'
#
loop_
_entity.id
_entity.type
_entity.pdbx_description
1 polymer ?
#
loop_
_entity_poly.entity_id
_entity_poly.type
_entity_poly.pdbx_seq_one_letter_code
_entity_poly.pdbx_strand_id
1 'polypeptide(L)'
;MQPAPLFPPSGASTRKLALVSLSGSTDFVVRDITDINHPFTVSSLGGQVNYGAKFVNDAELSTADGSVGLLRMPLSGSPKTVVAACGALAFPFAWSPDGTGVAYARSTPDPQIQKLHLVSGGQDRVVDSMPAIPEIGCEQRSCGDSWDFRLLYSPNGAYISLVELPGAGLRI
;
A
#
# COMPACT_ATOMS: atom_id res chain seq x y z
N MET A 1 8.66 -1.98 22.29
CA MET A 1 7.76 -1.71 21.14
C MET A 1 7.65 -0.21 21.00
N GLN A 2 7.99 0.33 19.84
CA GLN A 2 7.76 1.75 19.55
C GLN A 2 6.25 1.96 19.36
N PRO A 3 5.61 2.93 20.03
CA PRO A 3 4.20 3.23 19.79
C PRO A 3 4.00 3.61 18.31
N ALA A 4 2.88 3.21 17.74
CA ALA A 4 2.56 3.54 16.36
C ALA A 4 2.44 5.06 16.19
N PRO A 5 2.77 5.62 15.01
CA PRO A 5 2.62 7.04 14.78
C PRO A 5 1.15 7.47 14.78
N LEU A 6 0.90 8.73 15.13
CA LEU A 6 -0.37 9.41 14.91
C LEU A 6 -0.34 10.10 13.55
N PHE A 7 -1.40 9.93 12.76
CA PHE A 7 -1.50 10.52 11.43
C PHE A 7 -2.61 11.59 11.41
N PRO A 8 -2.29 12.82 10.97
CA PRO A 8 -3.31 13.85 10.81
C PRO A 8 -4.27 13.48 9.66
N PRO A 9 -5.55 13.92 9.72
CA PRO A 9 -6.48 13.74 8.62
C PRO A 9 -5.99 14.38 7.34
N SER A 10 -6.17 13.69 6.22
CA SER A 10 -5.89 14.15 4.88
C SER A 10 -7.17 14.72 4.25
N GLY A 11 -7.05 15.87 3.59
CA GLY A 11 -8.14 16.49 2.86
C GLY A 11 -8.33 15.91 1.47
N ALA A 12 -9.46 16.26 0.84
CA ALA A 12 -9.66 15.97 -0.58
C ALA A 12 -8.65 16.76 -1.44
N SER A 13 -8.04 16.09 -2.41
CA SER A 13 -7.14 16.72 -3.38
C SER A 13 -7.86 17.00 -4.70
N THR A 14 -7.51 18.13 -5.33
CA THR A 14 -7.92 18.44 -6.70
C THR A 14 -6.96 17.84 -7.74
N ARG A 15 -5.82 17.29 -7.29
CA ARG A 15 -4.79 16.72 -8.17
C ARG A 15 -5.13 15.28 -8.52
N LYS A 16 -4.94 14.93 -9.79
CA LYS A 16 -4.98 13.54 -10.25
C LYS A 16 -3.55 13.06 -10.38
N LEU A 17 -3.10 12.27 -9.42
CA LEU A 17 -1.73 11.77 -9.38
C LEU A 17 -1.68 10.29 -9.80
N ALA A 18 -0.62 9.93 -10.52
CA ALA A 18 -0.34 8.56 -10.91
C ALA A 18 1.08 8.18 -10.47
N LEU A 19 1.21 7.05 -9.76
CA LEU A 19 2.48 6.42 -9.47
C LEU A 19 2.74 5.38 -10.57
N VAL A 20 3.77 5.59 -11.37
CA VAL A 20 4.04 4.79 -12.58
C VAL A 20 5.53 4.59 -12.80
N SER A 21 5.89 3.57 -13.58
CA SER A 21 7.15 3.53 -14.32
C SER A 21 6.91 4.03 -15.74
N LEU A 22 7.90 4.71 -16.32
CA LEU A 22 7.83 5.18 -17.72
C LEU A 22 8.52 4.18 -18.64
N SER A 23 8.07 4.09 -19.89
CA SER A 23 8.67 3.20 -20.90
C SER A 23 10.19 3.40 -20.98
N GLY A 24 10.94 2.31 -20.86
CA GLY A 24 12.42 2.33 -20.86
C GLY A 24 13.06 2.60 -19.49
N SER A 25 12.28 2.72 -18.41
CA SER A 25 12.77 2.84 -17.04
C SER A 25 12.03 1.91 -16.08
N THR A 26 12.75 1.44 -15.06
CA THR A 26 12.18 0.70 -13.92
C THR A 26 11.96 1.60 -12.70
N ASP A 27 12.35 2.87 -12.79
CA ASP A 27 12.17 3.83 -11.71
C ASP A 27 10.72 4.25 -11.57
N PHE A 28 10.26 4.32 -10.33
CA PHE A 28 8.96 4.89 -10.04
C PHE A 28 9.01 6.41 -10.05
N VAL A 29 8.02 7.00 -10.70
CA VAL A 29 7.78 8.44 -10.73
C VAL A 29 6.33 8.73 -10.33
N VAL A 30 6.12 9.91 -9.74
CA VAL A 30 4.78 10.47 -9.54
C VAL A 30 4.52 11.46 -10.65
N ARG A 31 3.49 11.20 -11.46
CA ARG A 31 3.02 12.09 -12.52
C ARG A 31 1.78 12.83 -12.05
N ASP A 32 1.75 14.12 -12.31
CA ASP A 32 0.50 14.88 -12.28
C ASP A 32 -0.16 14.74 -13.65
N ILE A 33 -1.38 14.23 -13.65
CA ILE A 33 -2.22 14.00 -14.82
C ILE A 33 -3.56 14.73 -14.67
N THR A 34 -3.61 15.79 -13.87
CA THR A 34 -4.82 16.62 -13.68
C THR A 34 -5.29 17.18 -15.02
N ASP A 35 -4.35 17.67 -15.85
CA ASP A 35 -4.53 17.83 -17.29
C ASP A 35 -3.79 16.69 -18.01
N ILE A 36 -4.57 15.77 -18.58
CA ILE A 36 -4.03 14.59 -19.27
C ILE A 36 -3.24 14.96 -20.54
N ASN A 37 -3.49 16.13 -21.13
CA ASN A 37 -2.79 16.58 -22.33
C ASN A 37 -1.45 17.26 -22.02
N HIS A 38 -1.23 17.69 -20.77
CA HIS A 38 0.01 18.34 -20.33
C HIS A 38 0.55 17.71 -19.03
N PRO A 39 0.81 16.39 -19.01
CA PRO A 39 1.26 15.74 -17.79
C PRO A 39 2.71 16.11 -17.47
N PHE A 40 3.05 16.22 -16.19
CA PHE A 40 4.42 16.49 -15.74
C PHE A 40 4.83 15.62 -14.54
N THR A 41 6.14 15.50 -14.33
CA THR A 41 6.69 14.71 -13.22
C THR A 41 6.76 15.57 -11.97
N VAL A 42 6.09 15.13 -10.92
CA VAL A 42 6.09 15.75 -9.59
C VAL A 42 7.27 15.26 -8.77
N SER A 43 7.59 13.97 -8.90
CA SER A 43 8.69 13.34 -8.18
C SER A 43 9.26 12.15 -8.94
N SER A 44 10.55 11.92 -8.73
CA SER A 44 11.28 10.73 -9.15
C SER A 44 11.73 9.98 -7.89
N LEU A 45 11.07 8.85 -7.61
CA LEU A 45 11.32 8.04 -6.41
C LEU A 45 12.38 6.96 -6.66
N GLY A 46 12.69 6.66 -7.92
CA GLY A 46 13.61 5.58 -8.26
C GLY A 46 13.13 4.24 -7.70
N GLY A 47 14.07 3.46 -7.16
CA GLY A 47 13.79 2.21 -6.44
C GLY A 47 13.41 2.39 -4.96
N GLN A 48 13.06 3.60 -4.49
CA GLN A 48 12.71 3.83 -3.07
C GLN A 48 11.36 3.24 -2.65
N VAL A 49 10.53 2.88 -3.62
CA VAL A 49 9.21 2.24 -3.47
C VAL A 49 9.14 0.96 -4.29
N ASN A 50 8.13 0.14 -4.03
CA ASN A 50 7.81 -1.04 -4.83
C ASN A 50 6.40 -0.98 -5.43
N TYR A 51 6.03 -2.01 -6.18
CA TYR A 51 4.72 -2.13 -6.83
C TYR A 51 3.52 -2.08 -5.88
N GLY A 52 3.71 -2.41 -4.60
CA GLY A 52 2.69 -2.32 -3.58
C GLY A 52 2.47 -0.91 -3.02
N ALA A 53 3.25 0.08 -3.44
CA ALA A 53 3.16 1.43 -2.92
C ALA A 53 1.83 2.11 -3.26
N LYS A 54 1.28 2.87 -2.31
CA LYS A 54 -0.01 3.54 -2.42
C LYS A 54 0.08 4.99 -1.96
N PHE A 55 -0.71 5.87 -2.58
CA PHE A 55 -0.92 7.21 -2.06
C PHE A 55 -1.64 7.14 -0.72
N VAL A 56 -1.13 7.91 0.25
CA VAL A 56 -1.87 8.22 1.48
C VAL A 56 -2.72 9.47 1.25
N ASN A 57 -2.13 10.46 0.57
CA ASN A 57 -2.76 11.68 0.09
C ASN A 57 -1.98 12.20 -1.14
N ASP A 58 -2.17 13.46 -1.53
CA ASP A 58 -1.51 14.08 -2.68
C ASP A 58 -0.08 14.57 -2.43
N ALA A 59 0.42 14.40 -1.21
CA ALA A 59 1.76 14.79 -0.78
C ALA A 59 2.59 13.61 -0.25
N GLU A 60 1.97 12.45 0.00
CA GLU A 60 2.61 11.33 0.69
C GLU A 60 2.24 9.97 0.09
N LEU A 61 3.22 9.08 0.14
CA LEU A 61 3.12 7.69 -0.27
C LEU A 61 3.42 6.77 0.91
N SER A 62 2.91 5.55 0.82
CA SER A 62 3.26 4.46 1.71
C SER A 62 3.71 3.26 0.89
N THR A 63 4.73 2.56 1.37
CA THR A 63 5.32 1.39 0.71
C THR A 63 5.70 0.36 1.76
N ALA A 64 5.58 -0.91 1.44
CA ALA A 64 6.17 -1.97 2.25
C ALA A 64 7.69 -2.03 1.99
N ASP A 65 8.46 -2.39 3.00
CA ASP A 65 9.88 -2.69 2.93
C ASP A 65 10.12 -4.02 3.65
N GLY A 66 10.76 -4.99 2.99
CA GLY A 66 10.91 -6.34 3.55
C GLY A 66 11.78 -6.39 4.81
N SER A 67 12.64 -5.40 5.04
CA SER A 67 13.51 -5.35 6.22
C SER A 67 12.93 -4.54 7.37
N VAL A 68 12.07 -3.55 7.08
CA VAL A 68 11.51 -2.64 8.08
C VAL A 68 10.04 -2.94 8.36
N GLY A 69 9.23 -3.12 7.33
CA GLY A 69 7.77 -3.20 7.41
C GLY A 69 7.11 -2.08 6.61
N LEU A 70 6.04 -1.50 7.14
CA LEU A 70 5.30 -0.46 6.43
C LEU A 70 5.91 0.92 6.68
N LEU A 71 6.21 1.63 5.58
CA LEU A 71 6.78 2.97 5.59
C LEU A 71 5.78 3.98 5.01
N ARG A 72 5.83 5.22 5.50
CA ARG A 72 5.17 6.41 4.93
C ARG A 72 6.24 7.47 4.66
N MET A 73 6.12 8.20 3.56
CA MET A 73 7.09 9.22 3.19
C MET A 73 6.45 10.32 2.32
N PRO A 74 6.99 11.55 2.33
CA PRO A 74 6.59 12.58 1.39
C PRO A 74 6.94 12.19 -0.05
N LEU A 75 6.34 12.84 -1.04
CA LEU A 75 6.66 12.61 -2.45
C LEU A 75 8.15 12.87 -2.76
N SER A 76 8.87 13.67 -1.96
CA SER A 76 10.33 13.81 -2.08
C SER A 76 11.13 12.55 -1.73
N GLY A 77 10.48 11.51 -1.22
CA GLY A 77 11.07 10.21 -0.90
C GLY A 77 11.72 10.13 0.49
N SER A 78 11.90 11.26 1.19
CA SER A 78 12.50 11.33 2.53
C SER A 78 12.04 12.58 3.30
N PRO A 79 12.03 12.54 4.66
CA PRO A 79 12.35 11.39 5.50
C PRO A 79 11.23 10.33 5.50
N LYS A 80 11.59 9.07 5.75
CA LYS A 80 10.62 7.97 5.88
C LYS A 80 10.23 7.79 7.34
N THR A 81 8.94 7.58 7.59
CA THR A 81 8.37 7.24 8.89
C THR A 81 7.99 5.76 8.90
N VAL A 82 8.42 5.03 9.92
CA VAL A 82 7.97 3.65 10.16
C VAL A 82 6.55 3.69 10.70
N VAL A 83 5.60 3.16 9.92
CA VAL A 83 4.18 3.06 10.29
C VAL A 83 3.95 1.82 11.14
N ALA A 84 4.53 0.69 10.73
CA ALA A 84 4.52 -0.56 11.47
C ALA A 84 5.83 -1.32 11.22
N ALA A 85 6.47 -1.77 12.30
CA ALA A 85 7.71 -2.56 12.25
C ALA A 85 7.41 -4.05 12.10
N CYS A 86 6.84 -4.43 10.96
CA CYS A 86 6.29 -5.76 10.66
C CYS A 86 7.18 -6.61 9.74
N GLY A 87 8.29 -6.06 9.22
CA GLY A 87 9.20 -6.74 8.31
C GLY A 87 8.52 -7.23 7.02
N ALA A 88 9.06 -8.29 6.41
CA ALA A 88 8.58 -8.88 5.17
C ALA A 88 7.16 -9.50 5.24
N LEU A 89 6.50 -9.47 6.40
CA LEU A 89 5.26 -10.18 6.66
C LEU A 89 4.00 -9.33 6.45
N ALA A 90 4.13 -8.05 6.09
CA ALA A 90 3.00 -7.14 5.96
C ALA A 90 2.60 -6.88 4.52
N PHE A 91 1.74 -7.74 4.00
CA PHE A 91 1.09 -7.54 2.72
C PHE A 91 -0.19 -8.38 2.63
N PRO A 92 -1.32 -7.86 2.09
CA PRO A 92 -1.56 -6.51 1.57
C PRO A 92 -1.84 -5.47 2.68
N PHE A 93 -1.83 -4.18 2.31
CA PHE A 93 -2.20 -3.07 3.19
C PHE A 93 -3.07 -2.02 2.47
N ALA A 94 -3.83 -1.24 3.24
CA ALA A 94 -4.70 -0.17 2.76
C ALA A 94 -4.85 0.96 3.78
N TRP A 95 -4.79 2.21 3.31
CA TRP A 95 -5.06 3.38 4.14
C TRP A 95 -6.56 3.67 4.20
N SER A 96 -7.02 4.17 5.34
CA SER A 96 -8.34 4.77 5.47
C SER A 96 -8.45 5.98 4.54
N PRO A 97 -9.64 6.33 4.03
CA PRO A 97 -9.80 7.43 3.08
C PRO A 97 -9.37 8.80 3.62
N ASP A 98 -9.42 8.98 4.94
CA ASP A 98 -8.95 10.17 5.65
C ASP A 98 -7.43 10.13 5.96
N GLY A 99 -6.72 9.07 5.59
CA GLY A 99 -5.28 8.90 5.81
C GLY A 99 -4.85 8.79 7.27
N THR A 100 -5.79 8.64 8.22
CA THR A 100 -5.51 8.59 9.66
C THR A 100 -5.19 7.19 10.19
N GLY A 101 -5.48 6.15 9.41
CA GLY A 101 -5.21 4.77 9.77
C GLY A 101 -4.84 3.90 8.59
N VAL A 102 -4.19 2.77 8.89
CA VAL A 102 -3.84 1.75 7.90
C VAL A 102 -4.16 0.38 8.44
N ALA A 103 -4.83 -0.42 7.60
CA ALA A 103 -5.02 -1.83 7.83
C ALA A 103 -3.97 -2.62 7.03
N TYR A 104 -3.43 -3.69 7.62
CA TYR A 104 -2.50 -4.58 6.93
C TYR A 104 -2.66 -6.02 7.39
N ALA A 105 -2.41 -6.96 6.48
CA ALA A 105 -2.38 -8.38 6.76
C ALA A 105 -1.00 -8.80 7.26
N ARG A 106 -0.95 -9.66 8.28
CA ARG A 106 0.29 -10.26 8.77
C ARG A 106 0.20 -11.77 8.85
N SER A 107 1.19 -12.46 8.30
CA SER A 107 1.36 -13.92 8.45
C SER A 107 1.52 -14.32 9.91
N THR A 108 0.99 -15.49 10.24
CA THR A 108 1.14 -16.13 11.55
C THR A 108 1.95 -17.42 11.42
N PRO A 109 2.37 -18.06 12.53
CA PRO A 109 2.97 -19.39 12.48
C PRO A 109 2.03 -20.47 11.91
N ASP A 110 0.71 -20.25 11.96
CA ASP A 110 -0.26 -21.10 11.28
C ASP A 110 -0.37 -20.64 9.81
N PRO A 111 0.04 -21.47 8.84
CA PRO A 111 0.03 -21.10 7.43
C PRO A 111 -1.37 -20.95 6.84
N GLN A 112 -2.44 -21.28 7.57
CA GLN A 112 -3.82 -21.11 7.13
C GLN A 112 -4.46 -19.81 7.61
N ILE A 113 -3.79 -19.07 8.49
CA ILE A 113 -4.35 -17.89 9.14
C ILE A 113 -3.40 -16.69 9.03
N GLN A 114 -3.96 -15.56 8.64
CA GLN A 114 -3.37 -14.24 8.79
C GLN A 114 -4.12 -13.41 9.83
N LYS A 115 -3.44 -12.44 10.44
CA LYS A 115 -4.05 -11.44 11.31
C LYS A 115 -4.23 -10.13 10.57
N LEU A 116 -5.42 -9.55 10.68
CA LEU A 116 -5.67 -8.19 10.24
C LEU A 116 -5.25 -7.26 11.37
N HIS A 117 -4.25 -6.44 11.08
CA HIS A 117 -3.78 -5.38 11.96
C HIS A 117 -4.36 -4.04 11.53
N LEU A 118 -4.60 -3.17 12.49
CA LEU A 118 -5.02 -1.78 12.29
C LEU A 118 -4.11 -0.85 13.08
N VAL A 119 -3.41 0.01 12.36
CA VAL A 119 -2.70 1.16 12.92
C VAL A 119 -3.62 2.37 12.89
N SER A 120 -4.02 2.86 14.05
CA SER A 120 -4.84 4.07 14.19
C SER A 120 -4.77 4.59 15.62
N GLY A 121 -4.87 5.91 15.82
CA GLY A 121 -4.80 6.51 17.15
C GLY A 121 -3.47 6.24 17.87
N GLY A 122 -2.38 6.06 17.11
CA GLY A 122 -1.05 5.79 17.65
C GLY A 122 -0.86 4.37 18.19
N GLN A 123 -1.76 3.45 17.84
CA GLN A 123 -1.72 2.05 18.27
C GLN A 123 -1.78 1.13 17.07
N ASP A 124 -0.96 0.07 17.07
CA ASP A 124 -1.09 -1.08 16.18
C ASP A 124 -1.77 -2.21 16.98
N ARG A 125 -2.92 -2.67 16.51
CA ARG A 125 -3.69 -3.74 17.15
C ARG A 125 -4.20 -4.75 16.13
N VAL A 126 -4.29 -6.01 16.56
CA VAL A 126 -5.02 -7.03 15.83
C VAL A 126 -6.51 -6.76 15.98
N VAL A 127 -7.24 -6.68 14.86
CA VAL A 127 -8.69 -6.47 14.84
C VAL A 127 -9.46 -7.69 14.37
N ASP A 128 -8.82 -8.59 13.60
CA ASP A 128 -9.46 -9.83 13.18
C ASP A 128 -8.45 -10.91 12.74
N SER A 129 -8.96 -12.10 12.46
CA SER A 129 -8.31 -13.19 11.74
C SER A 129 -8.91 -13.32 10.34
N MET A 130 -8.08 -13.66 9.35
CA MET A 130 -8.54 -13.95 8.00
C MET A 130 -7.83 -15.18 7.44
N PRO A 131 -8.39 -15.83 6.41
CA PRO A 131 -7.70 -16.89 5.67
C PRO A 131 -6.33 -16.39 5.21
N ALA A 132 -5.33 -17.26 5.24
CA ALA A 132 -4.02 -16.92 4.71
C ALA A 132 -4.12 -16.62 3.22
N ILE A 133 -3.54 -15.49 2.83
CA ILE A 133 -3.32 -15.17 1.42
C ILE A 133 -2.16 -16.06 0.97
N PRO A 134 -2.38 -16.95 -0.01
CA PRO A 134 -1.37 -17.90 -0.45
C PRO A 134 -0.17 -17.15 -1.06
N GLU A 135 1.04 -17.72 -0.95
CA GLU A 135 2.30 -17.13 -1.44
C GLU A 135 2.43 -17.18 -2.98
N ILE A 136 1.34 -16.94 -3.70
CA ILE A 136 1.24 -16.97 -5.17
C ILE A 136 0.53 -15.71 -5.64
N GLY A 137 1.18 -14.99 -6.56
CA GLY A 137 0.71 -13.70 -7.09
C GLY A 137 1.86 -12.72 -7.38
N CYS A 138 1.58 -11.68 -8.16
CA CYS A 138 2.56 -10.68 -8.64
C CYS A 138 3.17 -9.77 -7.55
N GLU A 139 2.84 -10.01 -6.29
CA GLU A 139 3.32 -9.23 -5.14
C GLU A 139 4.63 -9.79 -4.58
N GLN A 140 5.07 -10.95 -5.09
CA GLN A 140 6.41 -11.52 -4.89
C GLN A 140 7.14 -11.67 -6.23
N ARG A 141 8.48 -11.61 -6.21
CA ARG A 141 9.37 -11.58 -7.41
C ARG A 141 9.23 -12.76 -8.40
N SER A 142 8.43 -13.79 -8.10
CA SER A 142 8.26 -14.98 -8.94
C SER A 142 6.83 -15.01 -9.50
N CYS A 143 6.66 -14.50 -10.71
CA CYS A 143 5.38 -14.58 -11.42
C CYS A 143 5.08 -16.03 -11.81
N GLY A 144 4.02 -16.62 -11.24
CA GLY A 144 3.60 -18.01 -11.50
C GLY A 144 2.11 -18.19 -11.82
N ASP A 145 1.24 -17.26 -11.46
CA ASP A 145 -0.19 -17.30 -11.81
C ASP A 145 -0.86 -15.91 -11.70
N SER A 146 -2.19 -15.92 -11.72
CA SER A 146 -3.07 -14.81 -12.12
C SER A 146 -3.89 -14.24 -10.96
N TRP A 147 -3.43 -14.42 -9.73
CA TRP A 147 -4.13 -14.00 -8.52
C TRP A 147 -3.68 -12.61 -8.07
N ASP A 148 -4.67 -11.72 -7.87
CA ASP A 148 -4.49 -10.35 -7.36
C ASP A 148 -5.31 -10.23 -6.08
N PHE A 149 -4.63 -9.94 -4.95
CA PHE A 149 -5.25 -9.75 -3.65
C PHE A 149 -5.08 -8.31 -3.20
N ARG A 150 -6.19 -7.65 -2.85
CA ARG A 150 -6.17 -6.26 -2.39
C ARG A 150 -6.95 -6.10 -1.11
N LEU A 151 -6.35 -5.38 -0.17
CA LEU A 151 -7.09 -4.77 0.92
C LEU A 151 -7.57 -3.39 0.45
N LEU A 152 -8.84 -3.07 0.68
CA LEU A 152 -9.43 -1.78 0.31
C LEU A 152 -10.35 -1.27 1.40
N TYR A 153 -10.29 0.03 1.67
CA TYR A 153 -11.31 0.71 2.46
C TYR A 153 -12.48 1.13 1.58
N SER A 154 -13.69 0.99 2.12
CA SER A 154 -14.86 1.69 1.59
C SER A 154 -14.66 3.22 1.63
N PRO A 155 -15.28 4.00 0.72
CA PRO A 155 -15.06 5.45 0.64
C PRO A 155 -15.38 6.24 1.93
N ASN A 156 -16.29 5.74 2.76
CA ASN A 156 -16.63 6.34 4.06
C ASN A 156 -15.79 5.80 5.23
N GLY A 157 -14.86 4.88 4.98
CA GLY A 157 -13.99 4.28 5.99
C GLY A 157 -14.66 3.23 6.89
N ALA A 158 -15.93 2.92 6.69
CA ALA A 158 -16.70 2.06 7.61
C ALA A 158 -16.37 0.55 7.46
N TYR A 159 -15.94 0.15 6.27
CA TYR A 159 -15.63 -1.24 5.93
C TYR A 159 -14.25 -1.37 5.29
N ILE A 160 -13.64 -2.52 5.54
CA ILE A 160 -12.44 -3.02 4.86
C ILE A 160 -12.84 -4.29 4.12
N SER A 161 -12.43 -4.41 2.87
CA SER A 161 -12.66 -5.59 2.04
C SER A 161 -11.33 -6.20 1.64
N LEU A 162 -11.27 -7.54 1.70
CA LEU A 162 -10.27 -8.33 1.00
C LEU A 162 -10.88 -8.75 -0.33
N VAL A 163 -10.28 -8.33 -1.42
CA VAL A 163 -10.70 -8.70 -2.77
C VAL A 163 -9.71 -9.72 -3.30
N GLU A 164 -10.21 -10.88 -3.69
CA GLU A 164 -9.50 -11.90 -4.46
C GLU A 164 -10.03 -11.83 -5.89
N LEU A 165 -9.13 -11.63 -6.85
CA LEU A 165 -9.45 -11.77 -8.26
C LEU A 165 -8.88 -13.10 -8.76
N PRO A 166 -9.72 -14.14 -8.97
CA PRO A 166 -9.28 -15.30 -9.71
C PRO A 166 -9.01 -14.86 -11.13
N GLY A 167 -7.79 -15.09 -11.63
CA GLY A 167 -7.45 -14.70 -12.98
C GLY A 167 -8.20 -15.53 -14.01
N ALA A 168 -9.34 -15.01 -14.45
CA ALA A 168 -9.86 -15.37 -15.74
C ALA A 168 -8.91 -14.78 -16.78
N GLY A 169 -8.15 -15.65 -17.46
CA GLY A 169 -7.38 -15.27 -18.62
C GLY A 169 -8.30 -14.58 -19.63
N LEU A 170 -8.20 -13.26 -19.71
CA LEU A 170 -8.80 -12.50 -20.80
C LEU A 170 -7.94 -12.78 -22.04
N ARG A 171 -8.32 -13.78 -22.83
CA ARG A 171 -7.87 -13.90 -24.21
C ARG A 171 -8.55 -12.78 -25.00
N ILE A 172 -7.78 -11.79 -25.43
CA ILE A 172 -8.13 -10.95 -26.58
C ILE A 172 -7.48 -11.59 -27.80
#